data_AF-A0A816GJH7-F1
#
_entry.id   AF-A0A816GJH7-F1
#
_cell.length_a   1.000
_cell.length_b   1.000
_cell.length_c   1.000
_cell.angle_alpha   90.00
_cell.angle_beta   90.00
_cell.angle_gamma   90.00
#
_symmetry.space_group_name_H-M   'P 1'
#
loop_
_entity.id
_entity.type
_entity.pdbx_description
1 polymer ?
#
loop_
_entity_poly.entity_id
_entity_poly.type
_entity_poly.pdbx_seq_one_letter_code
_entity_poly.pdbx_strand_id
1 'polypeptide(L)'
;MRMKSNVKVARVLVGGFFIVWIGHGIPYMFIQDLVQRACVGASSIYTQYYRGYFVSLGLYVFIPVVFISIFGFLTYRNLRNMTSNRNPVCALTRQMIQMTLSQIGAVLLFNGPLAIFLAYSVGTVNVKQKSIFRQAREQLAQSFFSAYTYGTYSVSCKK
;
A
#
# COMPACT_ATOMS: atom_id res chain seq x y z
N MET A 1 24.72 21.65 -4.54
CA MET A 1 23.94 21.70 -3.29
C MET A 1 23.82 20.30 -2.72
N ARG A 2 24.49 20.03 -1.59
CA ARG A 2 24.47 18.72 -0.91
C ARG A 2 23.19 18.68 -0.05
N MET A 3 22.11 18.08 -0.55
CA MET A 3 20.92 17.86 0.28
C MET A 3 21.34 16.94 1.43
N LYS A 4 21.36 17.47 2.66
CA LYS A 4 21.52 16.68 3.87
C LYS A 4 20.27 15.82 4.04
N SER A 5 20.17 14.73 3.28
CA SER A 5 19.34 13.60 3.67
C SER A 5 19.80 13.22 5.06
N ASN A 6 18.99 13.53 6.06
CA ASN A 6 19.36 13.34 7.44
C ASN A 6 19.20 11.84 7.72
N VAL A 7 20.25 11.07 7.41
CA VAL A 7 20.25 9.59 7.48
C VAL A 7 19.75 9.10 8.84
N LYS A 8 19.96 9.89 9.90
CA LYS A 8 19.40 9.65 11.23
C LYS A 8 17.86 9.62 11.23
N VAL A 9 17.21 10.60 10.60
CA VAL A 9 15.75 10.67 10.45
C VAL A 9 15.23 9.49 9.62
N ALA A 10 15.91 9.16 8.52
CA ALA A 10 15.52 8.01 7.70
C ALA A 10 15.57 6.70 8.50
N ARG A 11 16.61 6.47 9.31
CA ARG A 11 16.71 5.28 10.17
C ARG A 11 15.61 5.24 11.23
N VAL A 12 15.29 6.37 11.86
CA VAL A 12 14.21 6.44 12.85
C VAL A 12 12.86 6.14 12.21
N LEU A 13 12.58 6.69 11.01
CA LEU A 13 11.35 6.42 10.28
C LEU A 13 11.24 4.94 9.89
N VAL A 14 12.32 4.34 9.38
CA VAL A 14 12.37 2.92 9.04
C VAL A 14 12.19 2.04 10.28
N GLY A 15 12.86 2.37 11.39
CA GLY A 15 12.69 1.65 12.66
C GLY A 15 11.26 1.75 13.19
N GLY A 16 10.68 2.95 13.18
CA GLY A 16 9.28 3.17 13.56
C GLY A 16 8.31 2.40 12.67
N PHE A 17 8.56 2.35 11.37
CA PHE A 17 7.79 1.53 10.43
C PHE A 17 7.83 0.06 10.84
N PHE A 18 9.01 -0.54 11.06
CA PHE A 18 9.11 -1.92 11.52
C PHE A 18 8.37 -2.18 12.84
N ILE A 19 8.47 -1.26 13.81
CA ILE A 19 7.76 -1.39 15.08
C ILE A 19 6.25 -1.41 14.88
N VAL A 20 5.70 -0.53 14.03
CA VAL A 20 4.27 -0.53 13.70
C VAL A 20 3.88 -1.83 12.99
N TRP A 21 4.69 -2.31 12.04
CA TRP A 21 4.40 -3.55 11.30
C TRP A 21 4.46 -4.80 12.18
N ILE A 22 5.45 -4.90 13.06
CA ILE A 22 5.55 -6.02 14.01
C ILE A 22 4.44 -5.91 15.06
N GLY A 23 4.23 -4.69 15.59
CA GLY A 23 3.25 -4.42 16.65
C GLY A 23 1.83 -4.80 16.27
N HIS A 24 1.37 -4.47 15.05
CA HIS A 24 0.03 -4.87 14.61
C HIS A 24 -0.04 -6.34 14.15
N GLY A 25 1.10 -6.94 13.75
CA GLY A 25 1.20 -8.35 13.36
C GLY A 25 1.09 -9.34 14.53
N ILE A 26 1.51 -8.93 15.73
CA ILE A 26 1.39 -9.74 16.95
C ILE A 26 -0.09 -10.06 17.27
N PRO A 27 -1.01 -9.08 17.44
CA PRO A 27 -2.43 -9.35 17.63
C PRO A 27 -3.05 -10.27 16.56
N TYR A 28 -2.56 -10.16 15.32
CA TYR A 28 -3.03 -11.01 14.23
C TYR A 28 -2.72 -12.49 14.43
N MET A 29 -1.59 -12.84 15.04
CA MET A 29 -1.26 -14.25 15.32
C MET A 29 -2.05 -14.82 16.49
N PHE A 30 -2.34 -14.02 17.52
CA PHE A 30 -2.97 -14.51 18.76
C PHE A 30 -4.49 -14.50 18.75
N ILE A 31 -5.14 -13.71 17.89
CA ILE A 31 -6.61 -13.52 17.87
C ILE A 31 -7.27 -14.31 16.72
N GLN A 32 -6.56 -15.32 16.17
CA GLN A 32 -7.10 -16.25 15.18
C GLN A 32 -7.35 -17.61 15.79
N ASP A 33 -8.57 -18.10 15.58
CA ASP A 33 -8.95 -19.47 15.93
C ASP A 33 -8.96 -20.35 14.68
N LEU A 34 -8.49 -21.59 14.84
CA LEU A 34 -8.56 -22.59 13.79
C LEU A 34 -9.87 -23.37 13.92
N VAL A 35 -10.87 -23.00 13.13
CA VAL A 35 -12.17 -23.68 13.10
C VAL A 35 -12.31 -24.39 11.77
N GLN A 36 -12.48 -25.72 11.80
CA GLN A 36 -12.71 -26.55 10.60
C GLN A 36 -11.70 -26.29 9.45
N ARG A 37 -10.41 -26.25 9.78
CA ARG A 37 -9.29 -25.99 8.83
C ARG A 37 -9.27 -24.59 8.19
N ALA A 38 -10.11 -23.68 8.65
CA ALA A 38 -10.05 -22.27 8.29
C ALA A 38 -9.61 -21.43 9.51
N CYS A 39 -8.75 -20.44 9.27
CA CYS A 39 -8.44 -19.44 10.28
C CYS A 39 -9.58 -18.41 10.30
N VAL A 40 -10.28 -18.31 11.44
CA VAL A 40 -11.38 -17.37 11.64
C VAL A 40 -11.00 -16.44 12.79
N GLY A 41 -11.34 -15.16 12.69
CA GLY A 41 -11.09 -14.24 13.80
C GLY A 41 -11.93 -14.63 15.01
N ALA A 42 -11.28 -14.79 16.17
CA ALA A 42 -11.91 -15.23 17.42
C ALA A 42 -13.05 -14.30 17.88
N SER A 43 -12.99 -13.02 17.49
CA SER A 43 -14.05 -12.05 17.76
C SER A 43 -14.46 -11.26 16.52
N SER A 44 -15.78 -11.01 16.42
CA SER A 44 -16.36 -10.16 15.37
C SER A 44 -15.86 -8.73 15.44
N ILE A 45 -15.69 -8.20 16.67
CA ILE A 45 -15.16 -6.85 16.93
C ILE A 45 -13.75 -6.70 16.37
N TYR A 46 -12.86 -7.67 16.63
CA TYR A 46 -11.50 -7.64 16.10
C TYR A 46 -11.48 -7.71 14.57
N THR A 47 -12.29 -8.60 13.99
CA THR A 47 -12.34 -8.81 12.54
C THR A 47 -12.89 -7.59 11.79
N GLN A 48 -13.90 -6.93 12.36
CA GLN A 48 -14.56 -5.80 11.73
C GLN A 48 -13.81 -4.48 11.99
N TYR A 49 -13.52 -4.16 13.24
CA TYR A 49 -13.01 -2.84 13.59
C TYR A 49 -11.50 -2.73 13.43
N TYR A 50 -10.76 -3.68 14.01
CA TYR A 50 -9.30 -3.64 13.96
C TYR A 50 -8.79 -4.07 12.58
N ARG A 51 -9.18 -5.24 12.09
CA ARG A 51 -8.70 -5.74 10.81
C ARG A 51 -9.29 -4.97 9.62
N GLY A 52 -10.60 -4.76 9.60
CA GLY A 52 -11.29 -4.06 8.51
C GLY A 52 -10.94 -2.58 8.40
N TYR A 53 -11.29 -1.79 9.43
CA TYR A 53 -11.10 -0.34 9.36
C TYR A 53 -9.64 0.09 9.61
N PHE A 54 -9.00 -0.38 10.68
CA PHE A 54 -7.68 0.12 11.05
C PHE A 54 -6.55 -0.43 10.16
N VAL A 55 -6.47 -1.76 10.01
CA VAL A 55 -5.40 -2.39 9.23
C VAL A 55 -5.64 -2.27 7.74
N SER A 56 -6.74 -2.82 7.20
CA SER A 56 -6.96 -2.85 5.75
C SER A 56 -7.17 -1.46 5.14
N LEU A 57 -8.04 -0.62 5.71
CA LEU A 57 -8.26 0.72 5.16
C LEU A 57 -7.20 1.72 5.60
N GLY A 58 -6.86 1.76 6.89
CA GLY A 58 -5.89 2.72 7.42
C GLY A 58 -4.46 2.45 6.91
N LEU A 59 -3.88 1.31 7.33
CA LEU A 59 -2.46 1.01 7.09
C LEU A 59 -2.16 0.61 5.63
N TYR A 60 -3.02 -0.17 4.99
CA TYR A 60 -2.75 -0.70 3.63
C TYR A 60 -3.23 0.20 2.49
N VAL A 61 -4.25 1.04 2.71
CA VAL A 61 -4.83 1.86 1.63
C VAL A 61 -4.57 3.34 1.86
N PHE A 62 -5.08 3.90 2.95
CA PHE A 62 -5.08 5.35 3.16
C PHE A 62 -3.68 5.92 3.32
N ILE A 63 -2.89 5.36 4.23
CA ILE A 63 -1.52 5.85 4.49
C ILE A 63 -0.66 5.76 3.22
N PRO A 64 -0.54 4.62 2.52
CA PRO A 64 0.29 4.52 1.32
C PRO A 64 -0.17 5.46 0.21
N VAL A 65 -1.48 5.58 -0.04
CA VAL A 65 -2.01 6.48 -1.08
C VAL A 65 -1.66 7.93 -0.76
N VAL A 66 -1.89 8.39 0.48
CA VAL A 66 -1.57 9.77 0.88
C VAL A 66 -0.08 10.06 0.72
N PHE A 67 0.79 9.17 1.21
CA PHE A 67 2.24 9.35 1.07
C PHE A 67 2.68 9.36 -0.39
N ILE A 68 2.19 8.42 -1.21
CA ILE A 68 2.51 8.34 -2.64
C ILE A 68 2.01 9.58 -3.39
N SER A 69 0.81 10.08 -3.08
CA SER A 69 0.28 11.30 -3.68
C SER A 69 1.09 12.53 -3.31
N ILE A 70 1.47 12.70 -2.04
CA ILE A 70 2.29 13.84 -1.59
C ILE A 70 3.67 13.79 -2.24
N PHE A 71 4.36 12.65 -2.16
CA PHE A 71 5.69 12.51 -2.74
C PHE A 71 5.65 12.58 -4.27
N GLY A 72 4.64 12.03 -4.92
CA GLY A 72 4.43 12.14 -6.36
C GLY A 72 4.22 13.59 -6.80
N PHE A 73 3.39 14.34 -6.08
CA PHE A 73 3.16 15.77 -6.34
C PHE A 73 4.43 16.61 -6.15
N LEU A 74 5.16 16.41 -5.04
CA LEU A 74 6.42 17.09 -4.78
C LEU A 74 7.46 16.76 -5.87
N THR A 75 7.52 15.51 -6.29
CA THR A 75 8.43 15.04 -7.35
C THR A 75 8.08 15.70 -8.69
N TYR A 76 6.79 15.75 -9.04
CA TYR A 76 6.30 16.44 -10.24
C TYR A 76 6.60 17.94 -10.23
N ARG A 77 6.36 18.62 -9.10
CA ARG A 77 6.68 20.06 -8.94
C ARG A 77 8.17 20.32 -9.10
N ASN A 78 9.03 19.47 -8.52
CA ASN A 78 10.48 19.58 -8.68
C ASN A 78 10.92 19.38 -10.14
N LEU A 79 10.32 18.40 -10.84
CA LEU A 79 10.58 18.19 -12.27
C LEU A 79 10.27 19.46 -13.09
N ARG A 80 9.09 20.05 -12.87
CA ARG A 80 8.65 21.26 -13.58
C ARG A 80 9.64 22.41 -13.39
N ASN A 81 10.10 22.62 -12.15
CA ASN A 81 11.06 23.68 -11.83
C ASN A 81 12.47 23.41 -12.39
N MET A 82 12.88 22.15 -12.49
CA MET A 82 14.21 21.76 -13.02
C MET A 82 14.31 21.89 -14.55
N THR A 83 13.20 21.78 -15.28
CA THR A 83 13.17 21.89 -16.74
C THR A 83 13.65 23.26 -17.26
N SER A 84 13.59 24.30 -16.42
CA SER A 84 14.07 25.65 -16.77
C SER A 84 15.60 25.80 -16.69
N ASN A 85 16.33 24.85 -16.10
CA ASN A 85 17.75 25.00 -15.80
C ASN A 85 18.61 23.98 -16.58
N ARG A 86 19.42 24.46 -17.54
CA ARG A 86 20.16 23.65 -18.55
C ARG A 86 21.40 22.89 -18.04
N ASN A 87 21.59 22.77 -16.73
CA ASN A 87 22.81 22.13 -16.19
C ASN A 87 22.85 20.60 -16.43
N PRO A 88 24.00 20.00 -16.76
CA PRO A 88 24.11 18.55 -17.01
C PRO A 88 23.81 17.69 -15.77
N VAL A 89 24.09 18.21 -14.56
CA VAL A 89 23.66 17.57 -13.28
C VAL A 89 22.13 17.48 -13.17
N CYS A 90 21.42 18.37 -13.87
CA CYS A 90 19.96 18.38 -13.96
C CYS A 90 19.44 17.21 -14.82
N ALA A 91 20.20 16.75 -15.82
CA ALA A 91 19.77 15.65 -16.70
C ALA A 91 19.69 14.31 -15.97
N LEU A 92 20.69 13.97 -15.15
CA LEU A 92 20.70 12.74 -14.35
C LEU A 92 19.61 12.78 -13.27
N THR A 93 19.44 13.93 -12.62
CA THR A 93 18.37 14.15 -11.63
C THR A 93 16.99 14.03 -12.26
N ARG A 94 16.81 14.59 -13.47
CA ARG A 94 15.57 14.49 -14.25
C ARG A 94 15.25 13.03 -14.60
N GLN A 95 16.24 12.23 -14.98
CA GLN A 95 16.04 10.81 -15.27
C GLN A 95 15.62 10.02 -14.01
N MET A 96 16.27 10.25 -12.87
CA MET A 96 15.88 9.61 -11.60
C MET A 96 14.45 10.00 -11.17
N ILE A 97 14.09 11.28 -11.33
CA ILE A 97 12.75 11.79 -11.06
C ILE A 97 11.71 11.14 -11.98
N GLN A 98 12.01 11.01 -13.28
CA GLN A 98 11.12 10.33 -14.23
C GLN A 98 10.94 8.85 -13.91
N MET A 99 12.01 8.14 -13.52
CA MET A 99 11.89 6.75 -13.06
C MET A 99 11.01 6.64 -11.82
N THR A 100 11.16 7.54 -10.86
CA THR A 100 10.36 7.57 -9.62
C THR A 100 8.89 7.81 -9.92
N LEU A 101 8.56 8.72 -10.85
CA LEU A 101 7.18 8.97 -11.27
C LEU A 101 6.55 7.76 -11.97
N SER A 102 7.30 7.08 -12.85
CA SER A 102 6.84 5.84 -13.49
C SER A 102 6.58 4.72 -12.47
N GLN A 103 7.45 4.58 -11.46
CA GLN A 103 7.24 3.64 -10.37
C GLN A 103 6.00 3.98 -9.54
N ILE A 104 5.81 5.25 -9.18
CA ILE A 104 4.61 5.72 -8.48
C ILE A 104 3.34 5.42 -9.29
N GLY A 105 3.35 5.72 -10.60
CA GLY A 105 2.23 5.41 -11.49
C GLY A 105 1.93 3.92 -11.57
N ALA A 106 2.96 3.08 -11.67
CA ALA A 106 2.80 1.62 -11.65
C ALA A 106 2.21 1.13 -10.33
N VAL A 107 2.70 1.64 -9.18
CA VAL A 107 2.17 1.27 -7.86
C VAL A 107 0.68 1.61 -7.77
N LEU A 108 0.27 2.79 -8.20
CA LEU A 108 -1.14 3.19 -8.21
C LEU A 108 -1.99 2.32 -9.14
N LEU A 109 -1.49 2.01 -10.34
CA LEU A 109 -2.20 1.17 -11.31
C LEU A 109 -2.42 -0.26 -10.79
N PHE A 110 -1.38 -0.87 -10.24
CA PHE A 110 -1.43 -2.27 -9.80
C PHE A 110 -2.05 -2.45 -8.41
N ASN A 111 -1.92 -1.48 -7.50
CA ASN A 111 -2.53 -1.56 -6.15
C ASN A 111 -3.93 -0.94 -6.07
N GLY A 112 -4.28 -0.02 -6.97
CA GLY A 112 -5.58 0.65 -6.99
C GLY A 112 -6.77 -0.32 -6.97
N PRO A 113 -6.82 -1.35 -7.85
CA PRO A 113 -7.90 -2.32 -7.84
C PRO A 113 -8.05 -3.08 -6.53
N LEU A 114 -6.94 -3.47 -5.90
CA LEU A 114 -6.95 -4.13 -4.59
C LEU A 114 -7.47 -3.18 -3.50
N ALA A 115 -7.05 -1.93 -3.51
CA ALA A 115 -7.51 -0.92 -2.55
C ALA A 115 -9.03 -0.68 -2.65
N ILE A 116 -9.56 -0.56 -3.87
CA ILE A 116 -11.00 -0.44 -4.12
C ILE A 116 -11.74 -1.68 -3.61
N PHE A 117 -11.22 -2.87 -3.89
CA PHE A 117 -11.81 -4.12 -3.41
C PHE A 117 -11.83 -4.20 -1.88
N LEU A 118 -10.75 -3.82 -1.20
CA LEU A 118 -10.69 -3.80 0.26
C LEU A 118 -11.72 -2.83 0.84
N ALA A 119 -11.90 -1.65 0.23
CA ALA A 119 -12.93 -0.70 0.64
C ALA A 119 -14.35 -1.25 0.44
N TYR A 120 -14.62 -1.91 -0.69
CA TYR A 120 -15.87 -2.61 -0.93
C TYR A 120 -16.12 -3.72 0.10
N SER A 121 -15.10 -4.51 0.42
CA SER A 121 -15.19 -5.62 1.38
C SER A 121 -15.58 -5.13 2.77
N VAL A 122 -14.94 -4.05 3.24
CA VAL A 122 -15.26 -3.43 4.53
C VAL A 122 -16.65 -2.78 4.53
N GLY A 123 -17.02 -2.09 3.45
CA GLY A 123 -18.35 -1.48 3.32
C GLY A 123 -19.50 -2.50 3.31
N THR A 124 -19.24 -3.72 2.86
CA THR A 124 -20.25 -4.79 2.77
C THR A 124 -20.23 -5.77 3.95
N VAL A 125 -19.46 -5.48 5.00
CA VAL A 125 -19.30 -6.39 6.16
C VAL A 125 -20.57 -6.53 7.00
N ASN A 126 -21.44 -5.51 7.02
CA ASN A 126 -22.70 -5.50 7.78
C ASN A 126 -23.85 -6.24 7.08
N VAL A 127 -23.62 -6.79 5.88
CA VAL A 127 -24.65 -7.55 5.15
C VAL A 127 -24.77 -8.93 5.78
N LYS A 128 -25.77 -9.11 6.65
CA LYS A 128 -25.95 -10.26 7.55
C LYS A 128 -26.08 -11.63 6.87
N GLN A 129 -26.32 -11.70 5.56
CA GLN A 129 -26.38 -12.95 4.78
C GLN A 129 -25.69 -12.76 3.43
N LYS A 130 -24.39 -13.03 3.36
CA LYS A 130 -23.71 -13.26 2.08
C LYS A 130 -23.96 -14.71 1.68
N SER A 131 -24.54 -14.93 0.49
CA SER A 131 -24.67 -16.29 -0.05
C SER A 131 -23.28 -16.91 -0.29
N ILE A 132 -23.18 -18.23 -0.19
CA ILE A 132 -21.92 -18.97 -0.43
C ILE A 132 -21.33 -18.62 -1.81
N PHE A 133 -22.18 -18.48 -2.83
CA PHE A 133 -21.78 -18.05 -4.18
C PHE A 133 -21.18 -16.65 -4.21
N ARG A 134 -21.73 -15.70 -3.44
CA ARG A 134 -21.19 -14.34 -3.35
C ARG A 134 -19.84 -14.35 -2.64
N GLN A 135 -19.69 -15.10 -1.56
CA GLN A 135 -18.43 -15.22 -0.83
C GLN A 135 -17.32 -15.84 -1.68
N ALA A 136 -17.64 -16.89 -2.47
CA ALA A 136 -16.69 -17.50 -3.39
C ALA A 136 -16.22 -16.51 -4.48
N ARG A 137 -17.12 -15.67 -5.02
CA ARG A 137 -16.76 -14.61 -5.98
C ARG A 137 -15.87 -13.54 -5.36
N GLU A 138 -16.18 -13.11 -4.13
CA GLU A 138 -15.37 -12.13 -3.40
C GLU A 138 -13.96 -12.69 -3.11
N GLN A 139 -13.84 -13.96 -2.73
CA GLN A 139 -12.54 -14.62 -2.52
C GLN A 139 -11.73 -14.75 -3.81
N LEU A 140 -12.37 -15.13 -4.93
CA LEU A 140 -11.71 -15.19 -6.23
C LEU A 140 -11.19 -13.81 -6.65
N ALA A 141 -12.02 -12.77 -6.51
CA ALA A 141 -11.63 -11.39 -6.79
C ALA A 141 -10.46 -10.93 -5.90
N GLN A 142 -10.49 -11.27 -4.61
CA GLN A 142 -9.41 -10.96 -3.69
C GLN A 142 -8.09 -11.62 -4.12
N SER A 143 -8.10 -12.90 -4.44
CA SER A 143 -6.92 -13.63 -4.90
C SER A 143 -6.39 -13.06 -6.22
N PHE A 144 -7.28 -12.73 -7.16
CA PHE A 144 -6.90 -12.12 -8.43
C PHE A 144 -6.25 -10.75 -8.25
N PHE A 145 -6.87 -9.84 -7.49
CA PHE A 145 -6.31 -8.52 -7.25
C PHE A 145 -5.02 -8.57 -6.42
N SER A 146 -4.91 -9.51 -5.49
CA SER A 146 -3.65 -9.75 -4.76
C SER A 146 -2.55 -10.30 -5.67
N ALA A 147 -2.88 -11.11 -6.68
CA ALA A 147 -1.91 -11.53 -7.67
C ALA A 147 -1.50 -10.36 -8.58
N TYR A 148 -2.46 -9.52 -8.95
CA TYR A 148 -2.28 -8.35 -9.80
C TYR A 148 -1.30 -7.33 -9.19
N THR A 149 -1.27 -7.17 -7.86
CA THR A 149 -0.31 -6.26 -7.20
C THR A 149 1.15 -6.63 -7.44
N TYR A 150 1.47 -7.91 -7.67
CA TYR A 150 2.84 -8.33 -7.99
C TYR A 150 3.33 -7.78 -9.34
N GLY A 151 2.43 -7.29 -10.20
CA GLY A 151 2.78 -6.54 -11.40
C GLY A 151 3.62 -5.29 -11.13
N THR A 152 3.57 -4.72 -9.92
CA THR A 152 4.46 -3.61 -9.53
C THR A 152 5.94 -3.95 -9.62
N TYR A 153 6.32 -5.19 -9.35
CA TYR A 153 7.72 -5.62 -9.35
C TYR A 153 8.30 -5.77 -10.76
N SER A 154 7.48 -5.96 -11.78
CA SER A 154 7.95 -6.12 -13.17
C SER A 154 8.45 -4.80 -13.77
N VAL A 155 7.98 -3.66 -13.27
CA VAL A 155 8.35 -2.32 -13.75
C VAL A 155 9.71 -1.86 -13.21
N SER A 156 10.26 -2.56 -12.21
CA SER A 156 11.54 -2.20 -11.58
C SER A 156 12.77 -2.69 -12.36
N CYS A 157 12.59 -3.50 -13.41
CA CYS A 157 13.65 -4.02 -14.28
C CYS A 157 13.65 -3.32 -15.65
N LYS A 158 14.17 -2.09 -15.71
CA LYS A 158 14.78 -1.58 -16.94
C LYS A 158 16.23 -1.22 -16.62
N LYS A 159 17.14 -2.15 -16.97
CA LYS A 159 18.58 -1.87 -17.08
C LYS A 159 18.84 -1.10 -18.37
#